data_AF-F4LMQ8-F1
#
_entry.id   AF-F4LMQ8-F1
#
_cell.length_a   1.000
_cell.length_b   1.000
_cell.length_c   1.000
_cell.angle_alpha   90.00
_cell.angle_beta   90.00
_cell.angle_gamma   90.00
#
_symmetry.space_group_name_H-M   'P 1'
#
loop_
_entity.id
_entity.type
_entity.pdbx_description
1 polymer ?
#
loop_
_entity_poly.entity_id
_entity_poly.type
_entity_poly.pdbx_seq_one_letter_code
_entity_poly.pdbx_strand_id
1 'polypeptide(L)'
;MNIKKLSIDYGLCMAVIVVLFVLVFVLALFSRQAWNGGLQKQLVSVLSQSHPGEYIVSDPLPIDNPFSVSAAAYQLMPVSSAARGTRYGVIIRIPTLYGSLPGVFVYTENAGAEFVGIAGFSEDSAKEQAVAASLADSVQISRWEKRIPVILKDAVQKTPGGR
;
A
#
# COMPACT_ATOMS: atom_id res chain seq x y z
N MET A 1 53.85 18.03 -10.05
CA MET A 1 52.44 17.61 -9.93
C MET A 1 51.55 18.72 -10.47
N ASN A 2 50.83 18.50 -11.57
CA ASN A 2 50.13 19.57 -12.30
C ASN A 2 48.73 19.80 -11.73
N ILE A 3 48.59 20.77 -10.83
CA ILE A 3 47.35 21.11 -10.10
C ILE A 3 46.16 21.33 -11.06
N LYS A 4 46.39 21.89 -12.26
CA LYS A 4 45.36 22.11 -13.28
C LYS A 4 44.76 20.82 -13.85
N LYS A 5 45.57 19.77 -14.06
CA LYS A 5 45.06 18.45 -14.51
C LYS A 5 44.25 17.80 -13.41
N LEU A 6 44.74 17.89 -12.18
CA LEU A 6 44.05 17.39 -10.98
C LEU A 6 42.63 17.99 -10.86
N SER A 7 42.47 19.31 -11.00
CA SER A 7 41.17 19.98 -10.93
C SER A 7 40.20 19.58 -12.04
N ILE A 8 40.70 19.32 -13.25
CA ILE A 8 39.88 18.88 -14.38
C ILE A 8 39.41 17.43 -14.17
N ASP A 9 40.30 16.54 -13.73
CA ASP A 9 39.99 15.14 -13.46
C ASP A 9 38.96 15.01 -12.31
N TYR A 10 39.12 15.79 -11.23
CA TYR A 10 38.11 15.85 -10.15
C TYR A 10 36.78 16.47 -10.59
N GLY A 11 36.82 17.50 -11.44
CA GLY A 11 35.61 18.12 -11.99
C GLY A 11 34.80 17.14 -12.84
N LEU A 12 35.47 16.33 -13.66
CA LEU A 12 34.84 15.29 -14.46
C LEU A 12 34.25 14.18 -13.58
N CYS A 13 34.99 13.70 -12.57
CA CYS A 13 34.47 12.71 -11.62
C CYS A 13 33.21 13.22 -10.89
N MET A 14 33.23 14.46 -10.41
CA MET A 14 32.05 15.06 -9.75
C MET A 14 30.87 15.20 -10.70
N ALA A 15 31.11 15.61 -11.95
CA ALA A 15 30.05 15.70 -12.96
C ALA A 15 29.39 14.33 -13.21
N VAL A 16 30.19 13.26 -13.34
CA VAL A 16 29.66 11.89 -13.51
C VAL A 16 28.84 11.45 -12.30
N ILE A 17 29.32 11.73 -11.08
CA ILE A 17 28.59 11.39 -9.84
C ILE A 17 27.24 12.13 -9.80
N VAL A 18 27.22 13.43 -10.12
CA VAL A 18 25.97 14.21 -10.14
C VAL A 18 24.98 13.65 -11.16
N VAL A 19 25.45 13.28 -12.35
CA VAL A 19 24.60 12.66 -13.39
C VAL A 19 24.02 11.33 -12.89
N LEU A 20 24.83 10.48 -12.25
CA LEU A 20 24.35 9.23 -11.67
C LEU A 20 23.31 9.47 -10.56
N PHE A 21 23.52 10.47 -9.70
CA PHE A 21 22.55 10.84 -8.66
C PHE A 21 21.21 11.29 -9.25
N VAL A 22 21.24 12.13 -10.29
CA VAL A 22 20.03 12.57 -10.99
C VAL A 22 19.31 11.38 -11.62
N LEU A 23 20.06 10.46 -12.25
CA LEU A 23 19.49 9.25 -12.84
C LEU A 23 18.79 8.38 -11.77
N VAL A 24 19.46 8.12 -10.65
CA VAL A 24 18.88 7.34 -9.53
C VAL A 24 17.64 8.04 -8.96
N PHE A 25 17.68 9.36 -8.82
CA PHE A 25 16.54 10.13 -8.32
C PHE A 25 15.31 10.00 -9.23
N VAL A 26 15.50 10.13 -10.55
CA VAL A 26 14.41 9.97 -11.53
C VAL A 26 13.86 8.53 -11.50
N LEU A 27 14.74 7.53 -11.47
CA LEU A 27 14.32 6.13 -11.36
C LEU A 27 13.55 5.85 -10.05
N ALA A 28 13.94 6.48 -8.95
CA ALA A 28 13.22 6.36 -7.67
C ALA A 28 11.80 6.94 -7.75
N LEU A 29 11.59 8.05 -8.47
CA LEU A 29 10.25 8.60 -8.69
C LEU A 29 9.36 7.66 -9.52
N PHE A 30 9.89 7.14 -10.64
CA PHE A 30 9.16 6.16 -11.46
C PHE A 30 8.84 4.88 -10.69
N SER A 31 9.80 4.40 -9.89
CA SER A 31 9.63 3.21 -9.06
C SER A 31 8.48 3.37 -8.05
N ARG A 32 8.36 4.55 -7.41
CA ARG A 32 7.23 4.84 -6.49
C ARG A 32 5.88 4.81 -7.20
N GLN A 33 5.79 5.38 -8.39
CA GLN A 33 4.54 5.40 -9.15
C GLN A 33 4.15 3.99 -9.60
N ALA A 34 5.11 3.20 -10.10
CA ALA A 34 4.89 1.80 -10.46
C ALA A 34 4.47 0.96 -9.25
N TRP A 35 5.08 1.19 -8.09
CA TRP A 35 4.75 0.52 -6.83
C TRP A 35 3.29 0.78 -6.42
N ASN A 36 2.86 2.04 -6.41
CA ASN A 36 1.49 2.41 -6.05
C ASN A 36 0.46 1.81 -7.02
N GLY A 37 0.75 1.81 -8.32
CA GLY A 37 -0.11 1.18 -9.33
C GLY A 37 -0.17 -0.35 -9.19
N GLY A 38 0.94 -0.99 -8.81
CA GLY A 38 0.98 -2.43 -8.53
C GLY A 38 0.12 -2.81 -7.31
N LEU A 39 0.25 -2.06 -6.21
CA LEU A 39 -0.56 -2.25 -5.01
C LEU A 39 -2.05 -2.02 -5.28
N GLN A 40 -2.41 -0.98 -6.04
CA GLN A 40 -3.79 -0.73 -6.43
C GLN A 40 -4.37 -1.91 -7.24
N LYS A 41 -3.61 -2.45 -8.20
CA LYS A 41 -4.03 -3.63 -8.98
C LYS A 41 -4.24 -4.86 -8.10
N GLN A 42 -3.37 -5.08 -7.12
CA GLN A 42 -3.53 -6.18 -6.17
C GLN A 42 -4.78 -6.02 -5.30
N LEU A 43 -5.04 -4.80 -4.82
CA LEU A 43 -6.26 -4.49 -4.07
C LEU A 43 -7.50 -4.74 -4.93
N VAL A 44 -7.52 -4.26 -6.17
CA VAL A 44 -8.62 -4.50 -7.11
C VAL A 44 -8.81 -6.01 -7.35
N SER A 45 -7.73 -6.77 -7.51
CA SER A 45 -7.80 -8.23 -7.70
C SER A 45 -8.50 -8.91 -6.52
N VAL A 46 -8.06 -8.62 -5.29
CA VAL A 46 -8.64 -9.24 -4.09
C VAL A 46 -10.08 -8.77 -3.86
N LEU A 47 -10.39 -7.49 -4.11
CA LEU A 47 -11.76 -6.99 -3.98
C LEU A 47 -12.69 -7.54 -5.07
N SER A 48 -12.21 -7.75 -6.30
CA SER A 48 -13.01 -8.34 -7.36
C SER A 48 -13.38 -9.81 -7.09
N GLN A 49 -12.57 -10.47 -6.26
CA GLN A 49 -12.76 -11.84 -5.80
C GLN A 49 -13.78 -11.89 -4.65
N SER A 50 -13.53 -11.15 -3.56
CA SER A 50 -14.39 -11.21 -2.36
C SER A 50 -15.67 -10.37 -2.47
N HIS A 51 -15.63 -9.27 -3.23
CA HIS A 51 -16.71 -8.27 -3.37
C HIS A 51 -16.92 -7.87 -4.84
N PRO A 52 -17.33 -8.81 -5.71
CA PRO A 52 -17.38 -8.59 -7.15
C PRO A 52 -18.31 -7.43 -7.53
N GLY A 53 -17.74 -6.39 -8.15
CA GLY A 53 -18.49 -5.23 -8.64
C GLY A 53 -19.03 -4.31 -7.54
N GLU A 54 -18.60 -4.47 -6.28
CA GLU A 54 -19.07 -3.62 -5.19
C GLU A 54 -18.27 -2.31 -5.08
N TYR A 55 -16.98 -2.35 -5.41
CA TYR A 55 -16.03 -1.25 -5.16
C TYR A 55 -15.24 -0.83 -6.39
N ILE A 56 -15.05 0.47 -6.54
CA ILE A 56 -14.06 1.10 -7.41
C ILE A 56 -12.94 1.65 -6.53
N VAL A 57 -11.72 1.17 -6.75
CA VAL A 57 -10.52 1.62 -6.03
C VAL A 57 -10.01 2.92 -6.66
N SER A 58 -10.09 4.01 -5.90
CA SER A 58 -9.63 5.34 -6.33
C SER A 58 -8.16 5.60 -5.95
N ASP A 59 -7.76 6.87 -5.93
CA ASP A 59 -6.38 7.29 -5.70
C ASP A 59 -5.84 6.86 -4.32
N PRO A 60 -4.51 6.65 -4.21
CA PRO A 60 -3.88 6.34 -2.94
C PRO A 60 -4.07 7.46 -1.92
N LEU A 61 -4.47 7.08 -0.71
CA LEU A 61 -4.60 7.97 0.43
C LEU A 61 -3.23 8.10 1.12
N PRO A 62 -2.65 9.31 1.22
CA PRO A 62 -1.37 9.50 1.89
C PRO A 62 -1.50 9.23 3.40
N ILE A 63 -0.70 8.31 3.93
CA ILE A 63 -0.68 7.97 5.35
C ILE A 63 0.63 8.49 5.98
N ASP A 64 0.55 9.60 6.71
CA ASP A 64 1.69 10.19 7.42
C ASP A 64 1.74 9.78 8.90
N ASN A 65 1.61 8.47 9.17
CA ASN A 65 1.66 7.93 10.53
C ASN A 65 2.92 7.06 10.70
N PRO A 66 3.77 7.26 11.72
CA PRO A 66 4.94 6.40 11.97
C PRO A 66 4.58 4.93 12.29
N PHE A 67 3.30 4.63 12.53
CA PHE A 67 2.76 3.29 12.68
C PHE A 67 2.20 2.70 11.37
N SER A 68 2.22 3.46 10.25
CA SER A 68 1.83 3.01 8.92
C SER A 68 2.95 2.27 8.17
N VAL A 69 4.05 1.93 8.85
CA VAL A 69 5.20 1.27 8.24
C VAL A 69 4.74 -0.01 7.56
N SER A 70 4.79 -0.02 6.22
CA SER A 70 4.31 -1.11 5.34
C SER A 70 2.80 -1.22 5.15
N ALA A 71 2.06 -0.13 5.31
CA ALA A 71 0.65 -0.01 4.95
C ALA A 71 0.44 0.94 3.77
N ALA A 72 -0.48 0.61 2.88
CA ALA A 72 -0.98 1.49 1.82
C ALA A 72 -2.50 1.52 1.90
N ALA A 73 -3.10 2.70 1.81
CA ALA A 73 -4.55 2.88 1.85
C ALA A 73 -5.04 3.53 0.57
N TYR A 74 -6.25 3.17 0.18
CA TYR A 74 -6.94 3.66 -1.01
C TYR A 74 -8.39 3.91 -0.63
N GLN A 75 -8.98 4.98 -1.16
CA GLN A 75 -10.41 5.20 -0.97
C GLN A 75 -11.21 4.28 -1.90
N LEU A 76 -12.26 3.67 -1.37
CA LEU A 76 -13.17 2.79 -2.11
C LEU A 76 -14.48 3.53 -2.37
N MET A 77 -14.85 3.62 -3.64
CA MET A 77 -16.13 4.18 -4.05
C MET A 77 -17.12 3.04 -4.32
N PRO A 78 -18.30 3.02 -3.70
CA PRO A 78 -19.31 2.02 -4.01
C PRO A 78 -19.83 2.22 -5.44
N VAL A 79 -20.01 1.13 -6.19
CA VAL A 79 -20.60 1.18 -7.54
C VAL A 79 -22.08 1.56 -7.50
N SER A 80 -22.77 1.24 -6.40
CA SER A 80 -24.18 1.58 -6.18
C SER A 80 -24.32 2.70 -5.14
N SER A 81 -24.92 3.82 -5.54
CA SER A 81 -25.17 5.02 -4.71
C SER A 81 -26.03 4.79 -3.46
N ALA A 82 -26.58 3.58 -3.27
CA ALA A 82 -27.36 3.21 -2.09
C ALA A 82 -26.49 2.99 -0.84
N ALA A 83 -25.19 2.69 -1.00
CA ALA A 83 -24.30 2.46 0.12
C ALA A 83 -23.71 3.78 0.63
N ARG A 84 -24.37 4.40 1.62
CA ARG A 84 -23.83 5.58 2.30
C ARG A 84 -22.69 5.17 3.24
N GLY A 85 -21.52 5.77 3.04
CA GLY A 85 -20.37 5.64 3.95
C GLY A 85 -19.06 5.61 3.18
N THR A 86 -18.08 6.38 3.65
CA THR A 86 -16.73 6.34 3.07
C THR A 86 -16.06 5.03 3.46
N ARG A 87 -15.54 4.32 2.48
CA ARG A 87 -14.84 3.05 2.67
C ARG A 87 -13.41 3.16 2.20
N TYR A 88 -12.55 2.36 2.80
CA TYR A 88 -11.12 2.38 2.53
C TYR A 88 -10.59 0.96 2.39
N GLY A 89 -9.79 0.72 1.36
CA GLY A 89 -9.06 -0.51 1.16
C GLY A 89 -7.64 -0.32 1.65
N VAL A 90 -7.16 -1.21 2.52
CA VAL A 90 -5.83 -1.10 3.12
C VAL A 90 -5.05 -2.39 2.86
N ILE A 91 -3.86 -2.26 2.29
CA ILE A 91 -2.91 -3.36 2.17
C ILE A 91 -1.86 -3.18 3.27
N ILE A 92 -1.63 -4.23 4.06
CA ILE A 92 -0.65 -4.24 5.15
C ILE A 92 0.26 -5.46 5.02
N ARG A 93 1.58 -5.28 5.14
CA ARG A 93 2.48 -6.43 5.37
C ARG A 93 2.28 -7.01 6.76
N ILE A 94 1.79 -8.24 6.81
CA ILE A 94 1.67 -9.03 8.02
C ILE A 94 2.90 -9.93 8.13
N PRO A 95 3.73 -9.78 9.18
CA PRO A 95 4.89 -10.63 9.38
C PRO A 95 4.47 -12.04 9.83
N THR A 96 4.79 -13.05 9.04
CA THR A 96 4.57 -14.46 9.38
C THR A 96 5.91 -15.19 9.56
N LEU A 97 5.86 -16.42 10.09
CA LEU A 97 7.06 -17.26 10.29
C LEU A 97 7.82 -17.56 8.99
N TYR A 98 7.15 -17.48 7.84
CA TYR A 98 7.71 -17.80 6.53
C TYR A 98 7.94 -16.56 5.65
N GLY A 99 7.74 -15.36 6.20
CA GLY A 99 7.90 -14.10 5.48
C GLY A 99 6.70 -13.16 5.65
N SER A 100 6.81 -11.94 5.10
CA SER A 100 5.71 -10.99 5.16
C SER A 100 4.67 -11.28 4.07
N LEU A 101 3.40 -11.42 4.45
CA LEU A 101 2.29 -11.56 3.52
C LEU A 101 1.50 -10.25 3.42
N PRO A 102 1.14 -9.78 2.22
CA PRO A 102 0.37 -8.56 2.05
C PRO A 102 -1.12 -8.85 2.30
N GLY A 103 -1.59 -8.61 3.53
CA GLY A 103 -3.00 -8.72 3.88
C GLY A 103 -3.81 -7.53 3.38
N VAL A 104 -4.99 -7.80 2.87
CA VAL A 104 -5.95 -6.82 2.37
C VAL A 104 -7.09 -6.70 3.37
N PHE A 105 -7.42 -5.47 3.71
CA PHE A 105 -8.49 -5.12 4.64
C PHE A 105 -9.43 -4.10 4.00
N VAL A 106 -10.71 -4.19 4.35
CA VAL A 106 -11.70 -3.16 4.05
C VAL A 106 -12.11 -2.50 5.36
N TYR A 107 -12.05 -1.18 5.41
CA TYR A 107 -12.47 -0.38 6.54
C TYR A 107 -13.70 0.45 6.19
N THR A 108 -14.71 0.36 7.05
CA THR A 108 -15.91 1.21 7.03
C THR A 108 -16.09 1.84 8.40
N GLU A 109 -16.44 3.13 8.47
CA GLU A 109 -16.59 3.83 9.76
C GLU A 109 -17.59 3.15 10.73
N ASN A 110 -18.63 2.52 10.20
CA ASN A 110 -19.66 1.85 11.00
C ASN A 110 -19.32 0.42 11.42
N ALA A 111 -18.55 -0.30 10.59
CA ALA A 111 -18.29 -1.74 10.78
C ALA A 111 -16.87 -2.03 11.31
N GLY A 112 -15.97 -1.04 11.27
CA GLY A 112 -14.56 -1.25 11.58
C GLY A 112 -13.79 -1.79 10.38
N ALA A 113 -12.62 -2.34 10.65
CA ALA A 113 -11.77 -2.96 9.64
C ALA A 113 -11.99 -4.48 9.64
N GLU A 114 -12.14 -5.03 8.44
CA GLU A 114 -12.37 -6.45 8.18
C GLU A 114 -11.27 -6.96 7.26
N PHE A 115 -10.71 -8.12 7.59
CA PHE A 115 -9.78 -8.82 6.71
C PHE A 115 -10.51 -9.49 5.54
N VAL A 116 -10.04 -9.23 4.32
CA VAL A 116 -10.67 -9.71 3.09
C VAL A 116 -9.86 -10.83 2.43
N GLY A 117 -8.53 -10.76 2.52
CA GLY A 117 -7.68 -11.78 1.92
C GLY A 117 -6.21 -11.38 1.82
N ILE A 118 -5.44 -12.14 1.03
CA ILE A 118 -4.00 -11.93 0.84
C ILE A 118 -3.74 -11.57 -0.62
N ALA A 119 -3.08 -10.44 -0.85
CA ALA A 119 -2.73 -10.02 -2.20
C ALA A 119 -1.74 -11.00 -2.86
N GLY A 120 -2.05 -11.37 -4.10
CA GLY A 120 -1.23 -12.30 -4.89
C GLY A 120 -1.56 -13.78 -4.67
N PHE A 121 -2.49 -14.12 -3.77
CA PHE A 121 -3.05 -15.46 -3.71
C PHE A 121 -4.08 -15.66 -4.81
N SER A 122 -4.09 -16.85 -5.39
CA SER A 122 -5.06 -17.31 -6.36
C SER A 122 -6.17 -18.08 -5.66
N GLU A 123 -7.42 -17.84 -6.07
CA GLU A 123 -8.56 -18.60 -5.56
C GLU A 123 -8.53 -20.06 -5.99
N ASP A 124 -7.84 -20.42 -7.09
CA ASP A 124 -7.79 -21.81 -7.56
C ASP A 124 -6.84 -22.69 -6.71
N SER A 125 -6.08 -22.08 -5.81
CA SER A 125 -5.11 -22.75 -4.94
C SER A 125 -5.70 -23.02 -3.57
N ALA A 126 -6.22 -24.23 -3.36
CA ALA A 126 -6.75 -24.66 -2.06
C ALA A 126 -5.75 -24.50 -0.89
N LYS A 127 -4.45 -24.59 -1.18
CA LYS A 127 -3.38 -24.36 -0.19
C LYS A 127 -3.32 -22.89 0.24
N GLU A 128 -3.42 -21.98 -0.71
CA GLU A 128 -3.39 -20.53 -0.43
C GLU A 128 -4.64 -20.09 0.34
N GLN A 129 -5.80 -20.63 -0.02
CA GLN A 129 -7.04 -20.40 0.74
C GLN A 129 -6.93 -20.91 2.18
N ALA A 130 -6.37 -22.10 2.40
CA ALA A 130 -6.17 -22.65 3.74
C ALA A 130 -5.23 -21.78 4.59
N VAL A 131 -4.18 -21.22 3.98
CA VAL A 131 -3.28 -20.27 4.65
C VAL A 131 -4.02 -18.98 4.99
N ALA A 132 -4.77 -18.40 4.06
CA ALA A 132 -5.55 -17.20 4.29
C ALA A 132 -6.59 -17.39 5.41
N ALA A 133 -7.30 -18.52 5.42
CA ALA A 133 -8.25 -18.87 6.48
C ALA A 133 -7.55 -19.02 7.84
N SER A 134 -6.40 -19.69 7.89
CA SER A 134 -5.63 -19.84 9.14
C SER A 134 -5.15 -18.50 9.70
N LEU A 135 -4.89 -17.53 8.83
CA LEU A 135 -4.46 -16.19 9.20
C LEU A 135 -5.63 -15.32 9.63
N ALA A 136 -6.79 -15.44 8.99
CA ALA A 136 -8.00 -14.67 9.33
C ALA A 136 -8.34 -14.77 10.83
N ASP A 137 -8.22 -15.96 11.42
CA ASP A 137 -8.50 -16.19 12.85
C ASP A 137 -7.32 -15.86 13.78
N SER A 138 -6.20 -15.36 13.23
CA SER A 138 -5.00 -15.11 14.01
C SER A 138 -5.08 -13.83 14.83
N VAL A 139 -4.42 -13.84 15.98
CA VAL A 139 -4.22 -12.65 16.84
C VAL A 139 -3.55 -11.51 16.06
N GLN A 140 -2.76 -11.82 15.03
CA GLN A 140 -2.09 -10.83 14.20
C GLN A 140 -3.08 -10.03 13.35
N ILE A 141 -4.05 -10.69 12.71
CA ILE A 141 -5.11 -10.04 11.94
C ILE A 141 -5.97 -9.16 12.85
N SER A 142 -6.46 -9.72 13.97
CA SER A 142 -7.28 -8.95 14.92
C SER A 142 -6.55 -7.71 15.46
N ARG A 143 -5.22 -7.79 15.65
CA ARG A 143 -4.41 -6.63 16.05
C ARG A 143 -4.41 -5.55 14.96
N TRP A 144 -4.31 -5.94 13.69
CA TRP A 144 -4.33 -4.99 12.58
C TRP A 144 -5.71 -4.38 12.37
N GLU A 145 -6.79 -5.16 12.48
CA GLU A 145 -8.17 -4.65 12.42
C GLU A 145 -8.42 -3.55 13.45
N LYS A 146 -7.91 -3.73 14.69
CA LYS A 146 -8.00 -2.71 15.74
C LYS A 146 -7.14 -1.48 15.48
N ARG A 147 -6.07 -1.61 14.68
CA ARG A 147 -5.09 -0.54 14.46
C ARG A 147 -5.39 0.28 13.20
N ILE A 148 -6.00 -0.31 12.20
CA ILE A 148 -6.39 0.35 10.94
C ILE A 148 -7.19 1.65 11.17
N PRO A 149 -8.20 1.69 12.06
CA PRO A 149 -8.94 2.94 12.33
C PRO A 149 -8.02 4.08 12.80
N VAL A 150 -7.01 3.77 13.61
CA VAL A 150 -6.04 4.76 14.11
C VAL A 150 -5.13 5.24 12.98
N ILE A 151 -4.67 4.32 12.12
CA ILE A 151 -3.82 4.63 10.97
C ILE A 151 -4.57 5.51 9.96
N LEU A 152 -5.85 5.20 9.72
CA LEU A 152 -6.67 5.93 8.75
C LEU A 152 -7.16 7.28 9.28
N LYS A 153 -7.43 7.43 10.59
CA LYS A 153 -7.86 8.71 11.16
C LYS A 153 -6.88 9.85 10.83
N ASP A 154 -5.58 9.58 10.88
CA ASP A 154 -4.55 10.55 10.54
C ASP A 154 -4.51 10.88 9.03
N ALA A 155 -4.81 9.89 8.18
CA ALA A 155 -4.83 10.04 6.73
C ALA A 155 -6.09 10.81 6.25
N VAL A 156 -7.24 10.54 6.86
CA VAL A 156 -8.53 11.18 6.51
C VAL A 156 -8.58 12.64 6.95
N GLN A 157 -8.06 12.99 8.13
CA GLN A 157 -8.02 14.38 8.62
C GLN A 157 -7.22 15.34 7.72
N LYS A 158 -6.33 14.81 6.89
CA LYS A 158 -5.43 15.58 6.03
C LYS A 158 -5.94 15.76 4.59
N THR A 159 -7.01 15.07 4.22
CA THR A 159 -7.60 15.15 2.88
C THR A 159 -8.58 16.35 2.83
N PRO A 160 -8.40 17.31 1.90
CA PRO A 160 -9.25 18.50 1.83
C PRO A 160 -10.64 18.08 1.31
N GLY A 161 -11.54 17.81 2.25
CA GLY A 161 -12.89 17.31 1.96
C GLY A 161 -13.61 16.69 3.17
N GLY A 162 -12.90 16.46 4.28
CA GLY A 162 -13.52 16.04 5.55
C GLY A 162 -14.22 17.20 6.27
N ARG A 163 -15.41 17.59 5.78
CA ARG A 163 -16.45 18.27 6.56
C ARG A 163 -17.82 17.77 6.13
#